data_AF-A0A371AYE3-F1
#
_entry.id   AF-A0A371AYE3-F1
#
_cell.length_a   1.000
_cell.length_b   1.000
_cell.length_c   1.000
_cell.angle_alpha   90.00
_cell.angle_beta   90.00
_cell.angle_gamma   90.00
#
_symmetry.space_group_name_H-M   'P 1'
#
loop_
_entity.id
_entity.type
_entity.pdbx_description
1 polymer ?
#
loop_
_entity_poly.entity_id
_entity_poly.type
_entity_poly.pdbx_seq_one_letter_code
_entity_poly.pdbx_strand_id
1 'polypeptide(L)' 'MNTVKSLLPHMLIILSGIFIVFLILNSYNPTMNFVTNSISIKLFWVFCILSIMNAILNIISNRNSWRNKKL' A
#
# COMPACT_ATOMS: atom_id res chain seq x y z
N MET A 1 6.50 -18.00 11.69
CA MET A 1 6.70 -16.73 10.94
C MET A 1 5.34 -16.23 10.49
N ASN A 2 4.90 -15.07 10.99
CA ASN A 2 3.55 -14.57 10.70
C ASN A 2 3.49 -14.11 9.24
N THR A 3 2.91 -14.94 8.38
CA THR A 3 2.76 -14.77 6.92
C THR A 3 2.25 -13.37 6.53
N VAL A 4 1.40 -12.79 7.39
CA VAL A 4 0.86 -11.43 7.28
C VAL A 4 1.96 -10.37 7.14
N LYS A 5 3.06 -10.46 7.90
CA LYS A 5 4.16 -9.48 7.85
C LYS A 5 4.96 -9.51 6.55
N SER A 6 5.00 -10.66 5.87
CA SER A 6 5.73 -10.80 4.60
C SER A 6 4.87 -10.48 3.40
N LEU A 7 3.56 -10.79 3.48
CA LEU A 7 2.63 -10.61 2.37
C LEU A 7 2.17 -9.14 2.21
N LEU A 8 1.98 -8.43 3.34
CA LEU A 8 1.52 -7.02 3.33
C LEU A 8 2.37 -6.08 2.46
N PRO A 9 3.72 -6.08 2.56
CA PRO A 9 4.53 -5.18 1.74
C PRO A 9 4.46 -5.53 0.25
N HIS A 10 4.30 -6.81 -0.11
CA HIS A 10 4.16 -7.22 -1.51
C HIS A 10 2.84 -6.73 -2.11
N MET A 11 1.74 -6.84 -1.34
CA MET A 11 0.44 -6.31 -1.75
C MET A 11 0.48 -4.79 -1.96
N LEU A 12 1.23 -4.05 -1.13
CA LEU A 12 1.42 -2.61 -1.29
C LEU A 12 2.18 -2.22 -2.55
N ILE A 13 3.23 -2.97 -2.91
CA ILE A 13 4.00 -2.71 -4.13
C ILE A 13 3.10 -2.91 -5.36
N ILE A 14 2.36 -4.03 -5.41
CA ILE A 14 1.42 -4.32 -6.50
C ILE A 14 0.36 -3.21 -6.60
N LEU A 15 -0.22 -2.82 -5.47
CA LEU A 15 -1.29 -1.82 -5.43
C LEU A 15 -0.76 -0.41 -5.80
N SER A 16 0.47 -0.08 -5.43
CA SER A 16 1.15 1.13 -5.89
C SER A 16 1.38 1.15 -7.40
N GLY A 17 1.81 0.02 -7.97
CA GLY A 17 1.96 -0.14 -9.43
C GLY A 17 0.65 0.06 -10.18
N ILE A 18 -0.45 -0.48 -9.67
CA ILE A 18 -1.80 -0.28 -10.23
C ILE A 18 -2.17 1.21 -10.22
N PHE A 19 -1.88 1.92 -9.13
CA PHE A 19 -2.14 3.36 -9.03
C PHE A 19 -1.34 4.19 -10.04
N ILE A 20 -0.07 3.85 -10.26
CA ILE A 20 0.77 4.52 -11.25
C ILE A 20 0.18 4.32 -12.64
N VAL A 21 -0.23 3.10 -13.00
CA VAL A 21 -0.87 2.80 -14.29
C VAL A 21 -2.18 3.57 -14.45
N PHE A 22 -3.03 3.62 -13.41
CA PHE A 22 -4.27 4.41 -13.43
C PHE A 22 -4.02 5.91 -13.60
N LEU A 23 -2.99 6.46 -12.95
CA LEU A 23 -2.62 7.87 -13.10
C LEU A 23 -2.16 8.17 -14.52
N ILE A 24 -1.33 7.29 -15.10
CA ILE A 24 -0.88 7.41 -16.49
C ILE A 24 -2.08 7.36 -17.43
N LEU A 25 -2.94 6.33 -17.34
CA LEU A 25 -4.13 6.20 -18.19
C LEU A 25 -5.07 7.40 -18.08
N ASN A 26 -5.24 7.96 -16.88
CA ASN A 26 -6.05 9.16 -16.67
C ASN A 26 -5.43 10.41 -17.30
N SER A 27 -4.10 10.51 -17.34
CA SER A 27 -3.39 11.58 -18.04
C SER A 27 -3.57 11.49 -19.56
N TYR A 28 -3.52 10.28 -20.11
CA TYR A 28 -3.68 10.05 -21.56
C TYR A 28 -5.13 10.08 -22.04
N ASN A 29 -6.11 9.73 -21.20
CA ASN A 29 -7.53 9.75 -21.57
C ASN A 29 -8.44 10.22 -20.41
N PRO A 30 -8.43 11.52 -20.09
CA PRO A 30 -9.15 12.08 -18.94
C PRO A 30 -10.68 11.94 -19.01
N THR A 31 -11.26 11.67 -20.19
CA THR A 31 -12.71 11.54 -20.41
C THR A 31 -13.31 10.26 -19.83
N MET A 32 -12.50 9.23 -19.54
CA MET A 32 -12.95 7.98 -18.93
C MET A 32 -13.13 8.05 -17.40
N ASN A 33 -12.80 9.18 -16.76
CA ASN A 33 -12.91 9.37 -15.31
C ASN A 33 -12.25 8.26 -14.48
N PHE A 34 -11.17 7.63 -14.95
CA PHE A 34 -10.59 6.48 -14.25
C PHE A 34 -10.18 6.81 -12.81
N VAL A 35 -9.61 7.98 -12.54
CA VAL A 35 -9.20 8.39 -11.18
C VAL A 35 -10.36 8.96 -10.35
N THR A 36 -11.33 9.60 -10.99
CA THR A 36 -12.51 10.23 -10.36
C THR A 36 -13.70 9.27 -10.18
N ASN A 37 -13.65 8.07 -10.76
CA ASN A 37 -14.66 7.05 -10.60
C ASN A 37 -14.60 6.44 -9.18
N SER A 38 -15.76 6.05 -8.67
CA SER A 38 -15.97 5.48 -7.34
C SER A 38 -15.06 4.27 -7.07
N ILE A 39 -14.67 3.52 -8.11
CA ILE A 39 -13.78 2.36 -8.00
C ILE A 39 -12.36 2.78 -7.62
N SER A 40 -11.77 3.76 -8.31
CA SER A 40 -10.40 4.20 -8.02
C SER A 40 -10.29 4.91 -6.69
N ILE A 41 -11.30 5.68 -6.29
CA ILE A 41 -11.37 6.29 -4.96
C ILE A 41 -11.39 5.18 -3.88
N LYS A 42 -12.17 4.11 -4.07
CA LYS A 42 -12.18 2.96 -3.16
C LYS A 42 -10.83 2.25 -3.12
N LEU A 43 -10.20 1.98 -4.26
CA LEU A 43 -8.86 1.40 -4.29
C LEU A 43 -7.84 2.30 -3.59
N PHE A 44 -7.97 3.62 -3.69
CA PHE A 44 -7.01 4.57 -3.11
C PHE A 44 -7.11 4.58 -1.60
N TRP A 45 -8.33 4.55 -1.09
CA TRP A 45 -8.60 4.34 0.33
C TRP A 45 -8.02 3.03 0.86
N VAL A 46 -8.23 1.93 0.12
CA VAL A 46 -7.65 0.62 0.47
C VAL A 46 -6.12 0.68 0.48
N PHE A 47 -5.50 1.34 -0.50
CA PHE A 47 -4.06 1.55 -0.55
C PHE A 47 -3.52 2.34 0.65
N CYS A 48 -4.17 3.46 1.00
CA CYS A 48 -3.83 4.26 2.17
C CYS A 48 -3.92 3.44 3.47
N ILE A 49 -5.00 2.69 3.67
CA ILE A 49 -5.19 1.87 4.87
C ILE A 49 -4.11 0.76 4.95
N LEU A 50 -3.86 0.03 3.85
CA LEU A 50 -2.81 -0.98 3.83
C LEU A 50 -1.42 -0.37 4.11
N SER A 51 -1.14 0.82 3.57
CA SER A 51 0.14 1.50 3.73
C SER A 51 0.39 1.87 5.19
N ILE A 52 -0.62 2.42 5.85
CA ILE A 52 -0.57 2.75 7.29
C ILE A 52 -0.38 1.48 8.12
N MET A 53 -1.14 0.41 7.85
CA MET A 53 -0.99 -0.86 8.57
C MET A 53 0.43 -1.43 8.41
N ASN A 54 0.98 -1.40 7.20
CA ASN A 54 2.34 -1.88 6.95
C ASN A 54 3.40 -1.05 7.66
N ALA A 55 3.26 0.28 7.68
CA ALA A 55 4.15 1.17 8.42
C ALA A 55 4.12 0.86 9.93
N ILE A 56 2.94 0.69 10.53
CA ILE A 56 2.78 0.34 11.94
C ILE A 56 3.45 -1.01 12.25
N LEU A 57 3.17 -2.04 11.44
CA LEU A 57 3.77 -3.37 11.61
C LEU A 57 5.30 -3.32 11.49
N ASN A 58 5.83 -2.55 10.54
CA ASN A 58 7.26 -2.38 10.34
C ASN A 58 7.91 -1.69 11.55
N ILE A 59 7.29 -0.62 12.08
CA ILE A 59 7.78 0.09 13.28
C ILE A 59 7.78 -0.84 14.50
N ILE A 60 6.71 -1.62 14.71
CA ILE A 60 6.63 -2.58 15.82
C ILE A 60 7.69 -3.67 15.67
N SER A 61 7.86 -4.20 14.45
CA SER A 61 8.85 -5.24 14.18
C SER A 61 10.27 -4.72 14.40
N ASN A 62 10.55 -3.50 13.93
CA ASN A 62 11.82 -2.83 14.16
C ASN A 62 12.06 -2.65 15.67
N ARG A 63 11.11 -2.05 16.42
CA ARG A 63 11.23 -1.87 17.88
C ARG A 63 11.52 -3.18 18.63
N ASN A 64 10.84 -4.27 18.26
CA ASN A 64 11.07 -5.57 18.89
C ASN A 64 12.46 -6.16 18.57
N SER A 65 12.93 -6.04 17.32
CA SER A 65 14.29 -6.45 16.95
C SER A 65 15.37 -5.64 17.68
N TRP A 66 15.18 -4.33 17.84
CA TRP A 66 16.10 -3.48 18.61
C TRP A 66 16.13 -3.87 20.10
N ARG A 67 14.99 -4.22 20.68
CA ARG A 67 14.92 -4.69 22.08
C ARG A 67 15.63 -6.03 22.29
N ASN A 68 15.49 -6.97 21.35
CA ASN A 68 16.14 -8.29 21.43
C ASN A 68 17.65 -8.26 21.16
N LYS A 69 18.19 -7.26 20.44
CA LYS A 69 19.64 -7.09 20.25
C LYS A 69 20.36 -6.45 21.44
N LYS A 70 19.62 -5.93 22.42
CA LYS A 70 20.18 -5.21 23.58
C LYS A 70 20.23 -6.07 24.86
N LEU A 71 19.59 -7.23 24.85
CA LEU A 71 19.74 -8.31 25.84
C LEU A 71 20.84 -9.27 25.37
#